data_AF-A0A1G6H9E0-F1
#
_entry.id   AF-A0A1G6H9E0-F1
#
_cell.length_a   1.000
_cell.length_b   1.000
_cell.length_c   1.000
_cell.angle_alpha   90.00
_cell.angle_beta   90.00
_cell.angle_gamma   90.00
#
_symmetry.space_group_name_H-M   'P 1'
#
loop_
_entity.id
_entity.type
_entity.pdbx_description
1 polymer ?
#
loop_
_entity_poly.entity_id
_entity_poly.type
_entity_poly.pdbx_seq_one_letter_code
_entity_poly.pdbx_strand_id
1 'polypeptide(L)'
;MKTIKKVILFSSILMVLSCEKRNDSIINDPDKLIGYWINPLGNDTILTFQKASALKDNDYGFAFKKDSGFVERKIARGCGTPPISYADFEGSWIRNDSLISITTSYWGGSVNYQWIIISLDNNQLKIHKLKEEYHIKE
;
A
#
# COMPACT_ATOMS: atom_id res chain seq x y z
N MET A 1 25.56 -53.07 -46.25
CA MET A 1 24.36 -52.52 -45.56
C MET A 1 24.33 -53.19 -44.19
N LYS A 2 24.54 -52.57 -43.03
CA LYS A 2 24.14 -51.25 -42.51
C LYS A 2 25.26 -50.67 -41.62
N THR A 3 25.28 -49.34 -41.54
CA THR A 3 26.28 -48.45 -40.94
C THR A 3 26.24 -48.40 -39.40
N ILE A 4 27.39 -48.01 -38.83
CA ILE A 4 27.70 -47.86 -37.40
C ILE A 4 27.55 -46.39 -36.97
N LYS A 5 27.25 -46.20 -35.67
CA LYS A 5 27.61 -45.09 -34.72
C LYS A 5 26.61 -43.96 -34.41
N LYS A 6 26.12 -44.06 -33.16
CA LYS A 6 26.15 -43.12 -32.01
C LYS A 6 25.48 -41.72 -32.10
N VAL A 7 24.52 -41.59 -31.18
CA VAL A 7 24.28 -40.49 -30.21
C VAL A 7 23.97 -39.12 -30.81
N ILE A 8 22.78 -38.58 -30.50
CA ILE A 8 22.61 -37.25 -29.90
C ILE A 8 21.26 -37.24 -29.16
N LEU A 9 21.37 -37.07 -27.85
CA LEU A 9 20.35 -36.65 -26.90
C LEU A 9 19.92 -35.22 -27.28
N PHE A 10 18.67 -35.00 -27.68
CA PHE A 10 18.14 -33.65 -27.92
C PHE A 10 16.71 -33.60 -27.35
N SER A 11 16.58 -33.20 -26.09
CA SER A 11 16.32 -31.80 -25.72
C SER A 11 14.94 -31.34 -26.19
N SER A 12 13.94 -31.55 -25.33
CA SER A 12 12.69 -30.77 -25.36
C SER A 12 12.06 -30.71 -23.97
N ILE A 13 12.85 -30.27 -22.99
CA ILE A 13 12.34 -29.59 -21.79
C ILE A 13 12.36 -28.10 -22.13
N LEU A 14 11.33 -27.67 -22.85
CA LEU A 14 11.10 -26.26 -23.14
C LEU A 14 10.16 -25.71 -22.07
N MET A 15 10.77 -24.94 -21.17
CA MET A 15 10.27 -23.67 -20.66
C MET A 15 8.85 -23.64 -20.09
N VAL A 16 8.78 -23.77 -18.76
CA VAL A 16 7.92 -22.91 -17.94
C VAL A 16 8.70 -22.33 -16.77
N LEU A 17 9.81 -21.63 -17.07
CA LEU A 17 10.30 -20.61 -16.15
C LEU A 17 9.48 -19.33 -16.38
N SER A 18 8.22 -19.35 -15.95
CA SER A 18 7.50 -18.10 -15.66
C SER A 18 8.08 -17.55 -14.36
N CYS A 19 9.29 -17.02 -14.44
CA CYS A 19 9.85 -16.21 -13.39
C CYS A 19 9.19 -14.83 -13.52
N GLU A 20 8.03 -14.67 -12.89
CA GLU A 20 7.47 -13.35 -12.63
C GLU A 20 8.55 -12.60 -11.84
N LYS A 21 9.19 -11.60 -12.47
CA LYS A 21 10.19 -10.77 -11.81
C LYS A 21 9.46 -10.00 -10.70
N ARG A 22 9.45 -10.58 -9.50
CA ARG A 22 9.15 -9.83 -8.28
C ARG A 22 10.16 -8.69 -8.24
N ASN A 23 9.67 -7.49 -8.43
CA ASN A 23 10.49 -6.30 -8.47
C ASN A 23 10.80 -5.88 -7.03
N ASP A 24 11.57 -6.72 -6.33
CA ASP A 24 11.94 -6.55 -4.92
C ASP A 24 12.66 -5.21 -4.68
N SER A 25 13.25 -4.64 -5.73
CA SER A 25 13.89 -3.31 -5.72
C SER A 25 12.95 -2.15 -5.40
N ILE A 26 11.64 -2.27 -5.61
CA ILE A 26 10.68 -1.19 -5.33
C ILE A 26 10.18 -1.23 -3.89
N ILE A 27 10.12 -2.42 -3.29
CA ILE A 27 9.72 -2.57 -1.89
C ILE A 27 10.85 -2.04 -1.00
N ASN A 28 12.12 -2.21 -1.33
CA ASN A 28 13.20 -1.84 -0.39
C ASN A 28 13.54 -0.34 -0.32
N ASP A 29 12.84 0.51 -1.09
CA ASP A 29 13.04 1.96 -1.07
C ASP A 29 11.90 2.65 -0.26
N PRO A 30 12.16 3.12 0.97
CA PRO A 30 11.16 3.81 1.78
C PRO A 30 10.74 5.15 1.17
N ASP A 31 11.60 5.80 0.38
CA ASP A 31 11.32 7.12 -0.19
C ASP A 31 10.25 7.07 -1.27
N LYS A 32 10.07 5.92 -1.94
CA LYS A 32 8.99 5.74 -2.93
C LYS A 32 7.60 5.78 -2.31
N LEU A 33 7.47 5.43 -1.03
CA LEU A 33 6.20 5.47 -0.31
C LEU A 33 5.80 6.92 0.03
N ILE A 34 6.78 7.82 0.16
CA ILE A 34 6.55 9.24 0.46
C ILE A 34 5.74 9.89 -0.66
N GLY A 35 4.70 10.63 -0.27
CA GLY A 35 3.77 11.28 -1.19
C GLY A 35 2.33 11.21 -0.71
N TYR A 36 1.42 11.64 -1.59
CA TYR A 36 -0.02 11.65 -1.34
C TYR A 36 -0.68 10.49 -2.08
N TRP A 37 -1.62 9.84 -1.42
CA TRP A 37 -2.31 8.65 -1.88
C TRP A 37 -3.81 8.85 -1.70
N ILE A 38 -4.55 8.78 -2.81
CA ILE A 38 -5.99 9.11 -2.90
C ILE A 38 -6.74 8.05 -3.70
N ASN A 39 -8.06 8.22 -3.82
CA ASN A 39 -8.94 7.37 -4.65
C ASN A 39 -8.79 5.88 -4.31
N PRO A 40 -9.09 5.45 -3.07
CA PRO A 40 -9.07 4.04 -2.71
C PRO A 40 -9.99 3.24 -3.65
N LEU A 41 -9.43 2.21 -4.29
CA LEU A 41 -10.17 1.23 -5.08
C LEU A 41 -9.93 -0.17 -4.53
N GLY A 42 -11.00 -0.94 -4.35
CA GLY A 42 -10.91 -2.31 -3.84
C GLY A 42 -12.02 -2.62 -2.85
N ASN A 43 -11.71 -3.45 -1.86
CA ASN A 43 -12.62 -3.85 -0.79
C ASN A 43 -12.02 -3.49 0.58
N ASP A 44 -12.69 -3.90 1.65
CA ASP A 44 -12.29 -3.54 3.01
C ASP A 44 -10.92 -4.10 3.43
N THR A 45 -10.44 -5.15 2.75
CA THR A 45 -9.18 -5.84 3.07
C THR A 45 -8.04 -5.45 2.15
N ILE A 46 -8.29 -5.34 0.84
CA ILE A 46 -7.28 -5.01 -0.17
C ILE A 46 -7.68 -3.71 -0.86
N LEU A 47 -6.81 -2.71 -0.74
CA LEU A 47 -7.01 -1.39 -1.33
C LEU A 47 -5.86 -1.02 -2.26
N THR A 48 -6.18 -0.34 -3.34
CA THR A 48 -5.23 0.29 -4.26
C THR A 48 -5.47 1.79 -4.23
N PHE A 49 -4.40 2.56 -4.04
CA PHE A 49 -4.40 4.01 -4.00
C PHE A 49 -3.64 4.57 -5.19
N GLN A 50 -4.05 5.75 -5.64
CA GLN A 50 -3.38 6.51 -6.68
C GLN A 50 -2.48 7.57 -6.08
N LYS A 51 -1.25 7.69 -6.58
CA LYS A 51 -0.32 8.77 -6.26
C LYS A 51 -0.91 10.10 -6.71
N ALA A 52 -0.77 11.14 -5.90
CA ALA A 52 -1.20 12.49 -6.23
C ALA A 52 -0.19 13.55 -5.76
N SER A 53 -0.39 14.78 -6.22
CA SER A 53 0.38 15.95 -5.76
C SER A 53 -0.14 16.52 -4.44
N ALA A 54 -1.39 16.25 -4.07
CA ALA A 54 -2.04 16.73 -2.84
C ALA A 54 -3.25 15.84 -2.47
N LEU A 55 -3.75 15.99 -1.24
CA LEU A 55 -5.04 15.43 -0.83
C LEU A 55 -6.20 16.23 -1.43
N LYS A 56 -7.30 15.55 -1.77
CA LYS A 56 -8.54 16.19 -2.23
C LYS A 56 -9.34 16.71 -1.04
N ASP A 57 -9.96 17.88 -1.13
CA ASP A 57 -10.59 18.53 0.03
C ASP A 57 -11.78 17.76 0.62
N ASN A 58 -12.57 17.09 -0.22
CA ASN A 58 -13.80 16.42 0.20
C ASN A 58 -13.76 14.91 -0.13
N ASP A 59 -12.61 14.28 0.06
CA ASP A 59 -12.42 12.87 -0.25
C ASP A 59 -11.41 12.23 0.71
N TYR A 60 -11.44 10.91 0.80
CA TYR A 60 -10.48 10.15 1.60
C TYR A 60 -9.11 10.12 0.92
N GLY A 61 -8.06 10.24 1.74
CA GLY A 61 -6.69 10.02 1.31
C GLY A 61 -5.72 10.19 2.46
N PHE A 62 -4.45 9.89 2.21
CA PHE A 62 -3.39 10.07 3.20
C PHE A 62 -2.07 10.44 2.54
N ALA A 63 -1.13 10.90 3.36
CA ALA A 63 0.21 11.22 2.93
C ALA A 63 1.24 10.64 3.88
N PHE A 64 2.18 9.87 3.34
CA PHE A 64 3.43 9.56 4.02
C PHE A 64 4.39 10.73 3.78
N LYS A 65 4.88 11.34 4.86
CA LYS A 65 5.86 12.42 4.83
C LYS A 65 7.24 11.87 5.16
N LYS A 66 8.26 12.70 4.88
CA LYS A 66 9.62 12.49 5.41
C LYS A 66 9.58 12.50 6.95
N ASP A 67 10.63 11.95 7.55
CA ASP A 67 10.82 11.93 9.01
C ASP A 67 9.67 11.27 9.78
N SER A 68 9.09 10.22 9.20
CA SER A 68 8.02 9.41 9.80
C SER A 68 6.69 10.14 10.05
N GLY A 69 6.47 11.33 9.46
CA GLY A 69 5.19 12.03 9.55
C GLY A 69 4.09 11.39 8.70
N PHE A 70 2.86 11.35 9.20
CA PHE A 70 1.70 10.82 8.49
C PHE A 70 0.51 11.77 8.62
N VAL A 71 -0.20 11.99 7.51
CA VAL A 71 -1.45 12.77 7.50
C VAL A 71 -2.53 11.92 6.89
N GLU A 72 -3.69 11.81 7.54
CA GLU A 72 -4.86 11.15 6.98
C GLU A 72 -6.05 12.10 6.92
N ARG A 73 -6.63 12.24 5.73
CA ARG A 73 -7.86 12.97 5.52
C ARG A 73 -9.04 12.02 5.59
N LYS A 74 -9.89 12.22 6.59
CA LYS A 74 -11.12 11.45 6.78
C LYS A 74 -12.24 12.36 7.30
N ILE A 75 -13.43 11.79 7.44
CA ILE A 75 -14.61 12.51 7.92
C ILE A 75 -14.30 13.09 9.30
N ALA A 76 -14.57 14.39 9.47
CA ALA A 76 -14.23 15.14 10.66
C ALA A 76 -15.15 14.84 11.87
N ARG A 77 -16.25 14.08 11.67
CA ARG A 77 -17.27 13.78 12.67
C ARG A 77 -17.91 12.40 12.44
N GLY A 78 -18.31 11.72 13.51
CA GLY A 78 -18.78 10.32 13.45
C GLY A 78 -20.14 10.06 12.85
N CYS A 79 -21.00 11.08 12.71
CA CYS A 79 -22.40 10.87 12.34
C CYS A 79 -22.67 11.00 10.84
N GLY A 80 -21.69 11.41 10.03
CA GLY A 80 -21.85 11.51 8.56
C GLY A 80 -23.02 12.39 8.10
N THR A 81 -23.54 13.25 8.99
CA THR A 81 -24.70 14.09 8.69
C THR A 81 -24.28 15.20 7.74
N PRO A 82 -24.95 15.36 6.58
CA PRO A 82 -24.66 16.45 5.67
C PRO A 82 -24.74 17.83 6.36
N PRO A 83 -23.82 18.76 6.03
CA PRO A 83 -22.68 18.58 5.13
C PRO A 83 -21.58 17.70 5.74
N ILE A 84 -21.12 16.69 4.98
CA ILE A 84 -19.97 15.88 5.37
C ILE A 84 -18.73 16.76 5.23
N SER A 85 -18.05 17.01 6.33
CA SER A 85 -16.76 17.69 6.34
C SER A 85 -15.62 16.70 6.52
N TYR A 86 -14.49 17.00 5.89
CA TYR A 86 -13.25 16.26 6.02
C TYR A 86 -12.24 17.10 6.80
N ALA A 87 -11.36 16.43 7.54
CA ALA A 87 -10.26 17.06 8.25
C ALA A 87 -9.00 16.21 8.13
N ASP A 88 -7.86 16.87 8.26
CA ASP A 88 -6.56 16.23 8.30
C ASP A 88 -6.24 15.83 9.75
N PHE A 89 -5.86 14.58 9.92
CA PHE A 89 -5.44 14.01 11.18
C PHE A 89 -3.97 13.63 11.10
N GLU A 90 -3.18 14.29 11.92
CA GLU A 90 -1.75 14.06 12.05
C GLU A 90 -1.47 12.76 12.80
N GLY A 91 -0.37 12.13 12.42
CA GLY A 91 0.10 10.87 12.95
C GLY A 91 1.54 10.59 12.58
N SER A 92 1.95 9.35 12.78
CA SER A 92 3.26 8.85 12.42
C SER A 92 3.17 7.47 11.80
N TRP A 93 4.23 7.09 11.11
CA TRP A 93 4.35 5.77 10.51
C TRP A 93 5.77 5.21 10.68
N ILE A 94 5.86 3.89 10.75
CA ILE A 94 7.11 3.14 10.72
C ILE A 94 6.95 2.03 9.71
N ARG A 95 8.03 1.69 9.01
CA ARG A 95 8.06 0.63 8.02
C ARG A 95 9.16 -0.37 8.33
N ASN A 96 8.80 -1.65 8.26
CA ASN A 96 9.71 -2.78 8.29
C ASN A 96 9.41 -3.67 7.08
N ASP A 97 10.26 -3.62 6.06
CA ASP A 97 10.05 -4.25 4.75
C ASP A 97 8.71 -3.89 4.10
N SER A 98 7.78 -4.85 4.03
CA SER A 98 6.45 -4.64 3.48
C SER A 98 5.43 -4.20 4.53
N LEU A 99 5.73 -4.34 5.82
CA LEU A 99 4.84 -3.98 6.91
C LEU A 99 4.94 -2.49 7.22
N ILE A 100 3.81 -1.80 7.18
CA ILE A 100 3.64 -0.42 7.62
C ILE A 100 2.80 -0.45 8.89
N SER A 101 3.33 0.16 9.96
CA SER A 101 2.60 0.47 11.18
C SER A 101 2.31 1.96 11.21
N ILE A 102 1.05 2.34 11.40
CA ILE A 102 0.60 3.73 11.39
C ILE A 102 -0.14 4.02 12.68
N THR A 103 0.16 5.15 13.31
CA THR A 103 -0.60 5.69 14.44
C THR A 103 -1.08 7.06 14.06
N THR A 104 -2.38 7.31 14.11
CA THR A 104 -2.95 8.62 13.80
C THR A 104 -4.15 8.92 14.68
N SER A 105 -4.59 10.17 14.64
CA SER A 105 -5.77 10.63 15.33
C SER A 105 -7.04 10.51 14.47
N TYR A 106 -8.19 10.61 15.12
CA TYR A 106 -9.47 10.87 14.48
C TYR A 106 -10.33 11.69 15.45
N TRP A 107 -11.52 12.12 15.00
CA TRP A 107 -12.41 12.98 15.80
C TRP A 107 -12.80 12.40 17.17
N GLY A 108 -12.79 11.07 17.33
CA GLY A 108 -13.14 10.38 18.57
C GLY A 108 -11.96 9.82 19.36
N GLY A 109 -10.73 10.00 18.90
CA GLY A 109 -9.54 9.50 19.62
C GLY A 109 -8.35 9.22 18.72
N SER A 110 -7.76 8.03 18.84
CA SER A 110 -6.65 7.57 18.00
C SER A 110 -6.93 6.21 17.38
N VAL A 111 -6.18 5.89 16.33
CA VAL A 111 -6.31 4.63 15.60
C VAL A 111 -4.92 4.13 15.21
N ASN A 112 -4.74 2.83 15.34
CA ASN A 112 -3.54 2.13 14.93
C ASN A 112 -3.85 1.21 13.75
N TYR A 113 -3.09 1.36 12.66
CA TYR A 113 -3.18 0.52 11.49
C TYR A 113 -1.94 -0.36 11.32
N GLN A 114 -2.14 -1.56 10.79
CA GLN A 114 -1.06 -2.35 10.21
C GLN A 114 -1.43 -2.79 8.81
N TRP A 115 -0.60 -2.41 7.84
CA TRP A 115 -0.79 -2.70 6.42
C TRP A 115 0.41 -3.44 5.85
N ILE A 116 0.18 -4.38 4.94
CA ILE A 116 1.22 -5.00 4.12
C ILE A 116 1.17 -4.39 2.73
N ILE A 117 2.30 -3.88 2.25
CA ILE A 117 2.46 -3.45 0.86
C ILE A 117 2.46 -4.70 -0.02
N ILE A 118 1.45 -4.83 -0.88
CA ILE A 118 1.39 -5.85 -1.92
C ILE A 118 2.23 -5.41 -3.12
N SER A 119 2.07 -4.17 -3.55
CA SER A 119 2.85 -3.58 -4.63
C SER A 119 2.94 -2.07 -4.48
N LEU A 120 4.04 -1.50 -4.91
CA LEU A 120 4.29 -0.06 -4.94
C LEU A 120 4.96 0.26 -6.28
N ASP A 121 4.51 1.33 -6.93
CA ASP A 121 5.18 1.95 -8.06
C ASP A 121 5.02 3.48 -7.98
N ASN A 122 5.44 4.20 -9.02
CA ASN A 122 5.40 5.68 -9.03
C ASN A 122 3.97 6.25 -9.01
N ASN A 123 2.96 5.46 -9.39
CA ASN A 123 1.59 5.89 -9.60
C ASN A 123 0.61 5.19 -8.66
N GLN A 124 0.94 3.99 -8.16
CA GLN A 124 0.01 3.17 -7.39
C GLN A 124 0.65 2.55 -6.14
N LEU A 125 -0.14 2.50 -5.07
CA LEU A 125 0.17 1.78 -3.84
C LEU A 125 -0.96 0.79 -3.58
N LYS A 126 -0.64 -0.50 -3.57
CA LYS A 126 -1.59 -1.56 -3.22
C LYS A 126 -1.22 -2.15 -1.87
N ILE A 127 -2.19 -2.21 -0.97
CA ILE A 127 -2.02 -2.72 0.40
C ILE A 127 -3.01 -3.84 0.72
N HIS A 128 -2.65 -4.62 1.73
CA HIS A 128 -3.54 -5.49 2.49
C HIS A 128 -3.63 -4.93 3.91
N LYS A 129 -4.84 -4.60 4.38
CA LYS A 129 -5.09 -4.25 5.77
C LYS A 129 -5.02 -5.50 6.65
N LEU A 130 -4.06 -5.54 7.57
CA LEU A 130 -3.98 -6.59 8.58
C LEU A 130 -4.76 -6.23 9.84
N LYS A 131 -4.70 -4.95 10.24
CA LYS A 131 -5.18 -4.50 11.53
C LYS A 131 -5.64 -3.05 11.50
N GLU A 132 -6.70 -2.78 12.25
CA GLU A 132 -7.29 -1.46 12.47
C GLU A 132 -7.90 -1.44 13.89
N GLU A 133 -7.23 -0.75 14.82
CA GLU A 133 -7.63 -0.67 16.22
C GLU A 133 -7.95 0.76 16.63
N TYR A 134 -9.19 1.00 17.04
CA TYR A 134 -9.65 2.30 17.50
C TYR A 134 -9.52 2.41 19.03
N HIS A 135 -8.94 3.51 19.48
CA HIS A 135 -8.87 3.92 20.87
C HIS A 135 -9.72 5.18 21.04
N ILE A 136 -10.73 5.11 21.90
CA ILE A 136 -11.64 6.23 22.15
C ILE A 136 -10.98 7.13 23.20
N LYS A 137 -11.04 8.46 22.99
CA LYS A 137 -10.66 9.42 24.04
C LYS A 137 -11.66 9.31 25.19
N GLU A 138 -11.16 9.05 26.39
CA GLU A 138 -11.92 9.12 27.64
C GLU A 138 -12.44 10.54 27.90
#